data_AF-A0A925L3V3-F1
#
_entry.id   AF-A0A925L3V3-F1
#
_cell.length_a   1.000
_cell.length_b   1.000
_cell.length_c   1.000
_cell.angle_alpha   90.00
_cell.angle_beta   90.00
_cell.angle_gamma   90.00
#
_symmetry.space_group_name_H-M   'P 1'
#
loop_
_entity.id
_entity.type
_entity.pdbx_description
1 polymer ?
#
loop_
_entity_poly.entity_id
_entity_poly.type
_entity_poly.pdbx_seq_one_letter_code
_entity_poly.pdbx_strand_id
1 'polypeptide(L)'
;MKFISADVVSAFKSTPEISEHTAVRQRTLKTAIGCTGVGLHSGAKVTMVLHPADADTGIQFKRTDIAGRGAIVPALWSNVGDTRMNTCLVNDSGVQVGTVEHLMSALAGSGIDNCLIEINGAEVPVMDGSAAPFLFLIECAGTVEQSLP
;
A
#
# COMPACT_ATOMS: atom_id res chain seq x y z
N MET A 1 -19.30 -3.49 69.77
CA MET A 1 -20.45 -4.17 69.15
C MET A 1 -20.46 -3.79 67.67
N LYS A 2 -20.22 -4.79 66.80
CA LYS A 2 -20.18 -4.80 65.33
C LYS A 2 -19.18 -3.87 64.61
N PHE A 3 -18.00 -4.44 64.37
CA PHE A 3 -17.14 -4.13 63.24
C PHE A 3 -17.93 -4.31 61.94
N ILE A 4 -17.84 -3.32 61.06
CA ILE A 4 -18.32 -3.40 59.69
C ILE A 4 -17.29 -4.26 58.94
N SER A 5 -17.75 -5.35 58.31
CA SER A 5 -16.90 -6.30 57.59
C SER A 5 -16.07 -5.62 56.50
N ALA A 6 -14.84 -6.09 56.29
CA ALA A 6 -13.96 -5.68 55.19
C ALA A 6 -14.53 -6.00 53.79
N ASP A 7 -15.68 -6.66 53.70
CA ASP A 7 -16.28 -7.12 52.45
C ASP A 7 -17.00 -6.02 51.65
N VAL A 8 -17.29 -4.84 52.23
CA VAL A 8 -18.00 -3.77 51.48
C VAL A 8 -17.08 -2.88 50.63
N VAL A 9 -15.76 -2.91 50.86
CA VAL A 9 -14.79 -2.16 50.04
C VAL A 9 -14.37 -2.95 48.78
N SER A 10 -14.68 -4.25 48.72
CA SER A 10 -14.29 -5.13 47.60
C SER A 10 -15.18 -5.03 46.36
N ALA A 11 -16.30 -4.28 46.40
CA ALA A 11 -17.32 -4.32 45.34
C ALA A 11 -17.20 -3.20 44.28
N PHE A 12 -16.16 -2.36 44.32
CA PHE A 12 -15.97 -1.24 43.37
C PHE A 12 -14.63 -1.30 42.58
N LYS A 13 -14.05 -2.49 42.42
CA LYS A 13 -12.82 -2.70 41.62
C LYS A 13 -13.01 -3.72 40.49
N SER A 14 -14.08 -3.59 39.72
CA SER A 14 -14.15 -4.21 38.40
C SER A 14 -14.55 -3.14 37.39
N THR A 15 -13.64 -2.20 37.14
CA THR A 15 -13.65 -1.53 35.85
C THR A 15 -13.53 -2.65 34.81
N PRO A 16 -14.46 -2.78 33.84
CA PRO A 16 -14.24 -3.71 32.75
C PRO A 16 -12.89 -3.38 32.14
N GLU A 17 -12.02 -4.38 31.95
CA GLU A 17 -10.87 -4.23 31.07
C GLU A 17 -11.42 -3.69 29.75
N ILE A 18 -11.16 -2.40 29.48
CA ILE A 18 -11.32 -1.87 28.16
C ILE A 18 -10.30 -2.65 27.35
N SER A 19 -10.77 -3.63 26.57
CA SER A 19 -9.91 -4.36 25.66
C SER A 19 -9.12 -3.30 24.90
N GLU A 20 -7.79 -3.35 24.98
CA GLU A 20 -6.94 -2.56 24.08
C GLU A 20 -7.58 -2.68 22.69
N HIS A 21 -8.05 -1.58 22.13
CA HIS A 21 -8.32 -1.56 20.71
C HIS A 21 -6.97 -1.88 20.09
N THR A 22 -6.80 -3.15 19.64
CA THR A 22 -5.56 -3.60 19.01
C THR A 22 -5.31 -2.62 17.88
N ALA A 23 -4.25 -1.82 18.01
CA ALA A 23 -3.94 -0.83 16.98
C ALA A 23 -3.86 -1.57 15.64
N VAL A 24 -4.62 -1.10 14.65
CA VAL A 24 -4.54 -1.64 13.28
C VAL A 24 -3.08 -1.52 12.87
N ARG A 25 -2.47 -2.64 12.47
CA ARG A 25 -1.06 -2.69 12.09
C ARG A 25 -0.91 -2.39 10.61
N GLN A 26 0.20 -1.73 10.26
CA GLN A 26 0.61 -1.60 8.87
C GLN A 26 0.78 -2.98 8.22
N ARG A 27 0.59 -3.05 6.91
CA ARG A 27 0.70 -4.28 6.14
C ARG A 27 1.51 -4.07 4.86
N THR A 28 2.26 -5.11 4.52
CA THR A 28 3.00 -5.21 3.26
C THR A 28 2.77 -6.58 2.62
N LEU A 29 3.35 -6.80 1.43
CA LEU A 29 3.34 -8.10 0.77
C LEU A 29 4.23 -9.09 1.51
N LYS A 30 3.87 -10.38 1.50
CA LYS A 30 4.69 -11.43 2.10
C LYS A 30 5.89 -11.81 1.21
N THR A 31 5.69 -11.83 -0.10
CA THR A 31 6.74 -12.09 -1.09
C THR A 31 6.58 -11.16 -2.29
N ALA A 32 7.66 -10.90 -3.03
CA ALA A 32 7.58 -10.15 -4.27
C ALA A 32 6.79 -10.93 -5.35
N ILE A 33 6.02 -10.21 -6.18
CA ILE A 33 5.31 -10.78 -7.32
C ILE A 33 5.32 -9.80 -8.50
N GLY A 34 5.38 -10.31 -9.72
CA GLY A 34 5.41 -9.46 -10.92
C GLY A 34 4.48 -9.91 -12.01
N CYS A 35 4.21 -8.99 -12.93
CA CYS A 35 3.44 -9.21 -14.14
C CYS A 35 4.06 -8.49 -15.33
N THR A 36 3.58 -8.82 -16.53
CA THR A 36 3.92 -8.12 -17.75
C THR A 36 2.65 -7.89 -18.54
N GLY A 37 2.50 -6.68 -19.08
CA GLY A 37 1.33 -6.28 -19.84
C GLY A 37 1.66 -5.14 -20.80
N VAL A 38 0.63 -4.40 -21.17
CA VAL A 38 0.71 -3.27 -22.11
C VAL A 38 0.14 -2.03 -21.43
N GLY A 39 0.78 -0.87 -21.59
CA GLY A 39 0.21 0.41 -21.16
C GLY A 39 -1.00 0.80 -22.01
N LEU A 40 -2.07 1.31 -21.39
CA LEU A 40 -3.32 1.66 -22.07
C LEU A 40 -3.10 2.77 -23.11
N HIS A 41 -2.37 3.81 -22.72
CA HIS A 41 -2.20 5.00 -23.54
C HIS A 41 -0.94 4.94 -24.40
N SER A 42 0.14 4.37 -23.85
CA SER A 42 1.43 4.27 -24.55
C SER A 42 1.48 3.13 -25.56
N GLY A 43 0.71 2.05 -25.35
CA GLY A 43 0.85 0.80 -26.11
C GLY A 43 2.19 0.08 -25.87
N ALA A 44 3.00 0.55 -24.90
CA ALA A 44 4.30 -0.01 -24.61
C ALA A 44 4.17 -1.31 -23.80
N LYS A 45 5.07 -2.28 -24.04
CA LYS A 45 5.19 -3.45 -23.18
C LYS A 45 5.84 -3.05 -21.86
N VAL A 46 5.20 -3.39 -20.75
CA VAL A 46 5.64 -3.01 -19.40
C VAL A 46 5.76 -4.25 -18.54
N THR A 47 6.86 -4.35 -17.79
CA THR A 47 7.08 -5.32 -16.72
C THR A 47 7.06 -4.57 -15.40
N MET A 48 6.26 -5.08 -14.45
CA MET A 48 6.07 -4.49 -13.14
C MET A 48 6.23 -5.55 -12.06
N VAL A 49 6.87 -5.20 -10.94
CA VAL A 49 7.06 -6.06 -9.78
C VAL A 49 6.67 -5.31 -8.51
N LEU A 50 5.81 -5.93 -7.71
CA LEU A 50 5.40 -5.46 -6.39
C LEU A 50 6.29 -6.15 -5.35
N HIS A 51 6.96 -5.37 -4.52
CA HIS A 51 7.86 -5.86 -3.48
C HIS A 51 7.32 -5.51 -2.09
N PRO A 52 7.56 -6.39 -1.09
CA PRO A 52 7.45 -5.99 0.30
C PRO A 52 8.30 -4.74 0.58
N ALA A 53 7.85 -3.89 1.50
CA ALA A 53 8.57 -2.71 1.92
C ALA A 53 8.50 -2.55 3.44
N ASP A 54 9.49 -1.85 4.01
CA ASP A 54 9.55 -1.58 5.45
C ASP A 54 8.39 -0.68 5.90
N ALA A 55 8.08 -0.73 7.20
CA ALA A 55 7.02 0.11 7.76
C ALA A 55 7.34 1.60 7.56
N ASP A 56 6.30 2.42 7.44
CA ASP A 56 6.36 3.86 7.11
C ASP A 56 6.97 4.21 5.74
N THR A 57 7.25 3.22 4.89
CA THR A 57 7.71 3.47 3.51
C THR A 57 6.61 4.08 2.64
N GLY A 58 5.36 3.70 2.89
CA GLY A 58 4.23 3.97 2.01
C GLY A 58 4.32 3.22 0.69
N ILE A 59 3.50 3.65 -0.27
CA ILE A 59 3.53 3.13 -1.65
C ILE A 59 4.47 3.98 -2.50
N GLN A 60 5.46 3.34 -3.13
CA GLN A 60 6.44 4.03 -3.97
C GLN A 60 6.62 3.32 -5.30
N PHE A 61 6.61 4.09 -6.40
CA PHE A 61 6.98 3.59 -7.71
C PHE A 61 8.47 3.84 -7.97
N LYS A 62 9.16 2.87 -8.58
CA LYS A 62 10.54 2.98 -9.02
C LYS A 62 10.63 2.68 -10.51
N ARG A 63 10.96 3.69 -11.29
CA ARG A 63 11.23 3.58 -12.73
C ARG A 63 12.60 2.91 -12.97
N THR A 64 12.61 1.63 -13.27
CA THR A 64 13.86 0.85 -13.43
C THR A 64 14.62 1.19 -14.71
N ASP A 65 13.97 1.85 -15.65
CA ASP A 65 14.55 2.41 -16.87
C ASP A 65 15.20 3.79 -16.66
N ILE A 66 15.14 4.35 -15.44
CA ILE A 66 15.77 5.62 -15.06
C ILE A 66 16.83 5.38 -13.98
N ALA A 67 17.99 6.00 -14.14
CA ALA A 67 19.10 5.86 -13.20
C ALA A 67 19.03 6.87 -12.04
N GLY A 68 19.55 6.46 -10.88
CA GLY A 68 19.73 7.34 -9.73
C GLY A 68 18.47 7.55 -8.89
N ARG A 69 18.58 8.46 -7.90
CA ARG A 69 17.51 8.68 -6.91
C ARG A 69 16.24 9.33 -7.49
N GLY A 70 16.35 10.02 -8.62
CA GLY A 70 15.21 10.60 -9.33
C GLY A 70 14.23 9.57 -9.91
N ALA A 71 14.57 8.28 -9.89
CA ALA A 71 13.71 7.20 -10.37
C ALA A 71 12.54 6.86 -9.43
N ILE A 72 12.57 7.33 -8.18
CA ILE A 72 11.53 7.05 -7.18
C ILE A 72 10.42 8.11 -7.24
N VAL A 73 9.18 7.66 -7.38
CA VAL A 73 7.97 8.48 -7.40
C VAL A 73 7.04 8.01 -6.28
N PRO A 74 7.01 8.71 -5.12
CA PRO A 74 6.08 8.38 -4.05
C PRO A 74 4.62 8.56 -4.48
N ALA A 75 3.74 7.62 -4.13
CA ALA A 75 2.31 7.67 -4.44
C ALA A 75 1.55 8.54 -3.43
N LEU A 76 1.89 9.83 -3.42
CA LEU A 76 1.26 10.85 -2.58
C LEU A 76 0.33 11.72 -3.41
N TRP A 77 -0.75 12.20 -2.80
CA TRP A 77 -1.70 13.11 -3.45
C TRP A 77 -1.03 14.39 -3.96
N SER A 78 0.02 14.86 -3.26
CA SER A 78 0.80 16.04 -3.63
C SER A 78 1.62 15.86 -4.89
N ASN A 79 1.85 14.61 -5.31
CA ASN A 79 2.59 14.25 -6.51
C ASN A 79 1.66 14.02 -7.71
N VAL A 80 0.35 14.19 -7.57
CA VAL A 80 -0.58 14.07 -8.71
C VAL A 80 -0.36 15.23 -9.68
N GLY A 81 -0.02 14.89 -10.93
CA GLY A 81 0.21 15.81 -12.03
C GLY A 81 -0.96 15.85 -13.01
N ASP A 82 -0.75 15.36 -14.24
CA ASP A 82 -1.81 15.28 -15.26
C ASP A 82 -2.89 14.27 -14.83
N THR A 83 -4.15 14.66 -15.01
CA THR A 83 -5.34 13.87 -14.66
C THR A 83 -6.24 13.59 -15.87
N ARG A 84 -5.82 14.01 -17.07
CA ARG A 84 -6.59 13.73 -18.29
C ARG A 84 -6.41 12.27 -18.65
N MET A 85 -7.52 11.55 -18.74
CA MET A 85 -7.60 10.13 -19.12
C MET A 85 -7.02 9.12 -18.12
N ASN A 86 -6.20 9.54 -17.16
CA ASN A 86 -5.69 8.69 -16.07
C ASN A 86 -5.29 9.52 -14.83
N THR A 87 -4.78 8.87 -13.78
CA THR A 87 -4.01 9.54 -12.73
C THR A 87 -2.51 9.37 -13.00
N CYS A 88 -1.78 10.48 -13.11
CA CYS A 88 -0.34 10.49 -13.27
C CYS A 88 0.35 11.07 -12.04
N LEU A 89 1.36 10.35 -11.53
CA LEU A 89 2.24 10.84 -10.47
C LEU A 89 3.51 11.44 -11.09
N VAL A 90 3.99 12.55 -10.54
CA VAL A 90 5.20 13.25 -10.95
C VAL A 90 6.02 13.61 -9.71
N ASN A 91 7.31 13.30 -9.70
CA ASN A 91 8.22 13.72 -8.63
C ASN A 91 8.93 15.04 -8.95
N ASP A 92 9.72 15.55 -8.00
CA ASP A 92 10.48 16.81 -8.14
C ASP A 92 11.52 16.79 -9.28
N SER A 93 11.90 15.61 -9.75
CA SER A 93 12.79 15.42 -10.90
C SER A 93 12.04 15.37 -12.25
N GLY A 94 10.71 15.54 -12.23
CA GLY A 94 9.85 15.45 -13.42
C GLY A 94 9.61 14.03 -13.93
N VAL A 95 10.03 13.00 -13.18
CA VAL A 95 9.79 11.60 -13.53
C VAL A 95 8.35 11.23 -13.25
N GLN A 96 7.73 10.54 -14.21
CA GLN A 96 6.29 10.27 -14.20
C GLN A 96 5.96 8.78 -14.21
N VAL A 97 4.85 8.44 -13.56
CA VAL A 97 4.17 7.14 -13.69
C VAL A 97 2.67 7.37 -13.79
N GLY A 98 2.10 7.00 -14.93
CA GLY A 98 0.68 7.13 -15.25
C GLY A 98 -0.13 5.86 -15.03
N THR A 99 -1.46 6.03 -15.06
CA THR A 99 -2.45 4.95 -14.99
C THR A 99 -2.36 4.15 -13.69
N VAL A 100 -2.03 4.84 -12.58
CA VAL A 100 -1.79 4.20 -11.27
C VAL A 100 -3.06 3.75 -10.56
N GLU A 101 -4.21 4.33 -10.92
CA GLU A 101 -5.47 4.27 -10.19
C GLU A 101 -6.01 2.85 -9.93
N HIS A 102 -5.94 1.93 -10.89
CA HIS A 102 -6.43 0.55 -10.70
C HIS A 102 -5.53 -0.27 -9.78
N LEU A 103 -4.22 -0.11 -9.90
CA LEU A 103 -3.27 -0.75 -9.00
C LEU A 103 -3.41 -0.19 -7.58
N MET A 104 -3.51 1.13 -7.44
CA MET A 104 -3.73 1.78 -6.15
C MET A 104 -5.05 1.34 -5.52
N SER A 105 -6.11 1.16 -6.31
CA SER A 105 -7.39 0.60 -5.85
C SER A 105 -7.24 -0.83 -5.31
N ALA A 106 -6.49 -1.70 -6.00
CA ALA A 106 -6.24 -3.06 -5.53
C ALA A 106 -5.40 -3.10 -4.23
N LEU A 107 -4.37 -2.26 -4.13
CA LEU A 107 -3.55 -2.13 -2.92
C LEU A 107 -4.38 -1.64 -1.73
N ALA A 108 -5.19 -0.59 -1.93
CA ALA A 108 -6.08 -0.06 -0.90
C ALA A 108 -7.15 -1.09 -0.49
N GLY A 109 -7.77 -1.78 -1.44
CA GLY A 109 -8.74 -2.85 -1.17
C GLY A 109 -8.15 -4.04 -0.42
N SER A 110 -6.84 -4.27 -0.56
CA SER A 110 -6.08 -5.30 0.17
C SER A 110 -5.52 -4.82 1.51
N GLY A 111 -5.69 -3.53 1.81
CA GLY A 111 -5.11 -2.86 2.98
C GLY A 111 -3.58 -2.92 3.00
N ILE A 112 -2.91 -2.75 1.86
CA ILE A 112 -1.46 -2.65 1.78
C ILE A 112 -1.05 -1.19 2.04
N ASP A 113 -0.23 -0.98 3.07
CA ASP A 113 0.30 0.34 3.44
C ASP A 113 1.66 0.58 2.80
N ASN A 114 2.51 -0.45 2.77
CA ASN A 114 3.90 -0.36 2.33
C ASN A 114 4.17 -1.28 1.14
N CYS A 115 4.60 -0.72 0.01
CA CYS A 115 4.95 -1.48 -1.18
C CYS A 115 5.92 -0.69 -2.07
N LEU A 116 6.99 -1.34 -2.50
CA LEU A 116 7.85 -0.83 -3.56
C LEU A 116 7.44 -1.45 -4.89
N ILE A 117 7.08 -0.61 -5.85
CA ILE A 117 6.58 -1.00 -7.16
C ILE A 117 7.65 -0.69 -8.20
N GLU A 118 8.40 -1.69 -8.62
CA GLU A 118 9.35 -1.53 -9.73
C GLU A 118 8.63 -1.63 -11.07
N ILE A 119 8.91 -0.70 -11.98
CA ILE A 119 8.29 -0.64 -13.30
C ILE A 119 9.28 -0.13 -14.35
N ASN A 120 9.36 -0.78 -15.50
CA ASN A 120 10.32 -0.43 -16.57
C ASN A 120 9.77 0.56 -17.62
N GLY A 121 8.72 1.30 -17.27
CA GLY A 121 8.05 2.22 -18.18
C GLY A 121 7.21 3.25 -17.43
N ALA A 122 6.78 4.28 -18.17
CA ALA A 122 6.08 5.43 -17.60
C ALA A 122 4.59 5.20 -17.27
N GLU A 123 4.09 3.97 -17.39
CA GLU A 123 2.67 3.67 -17.29
C GLU A 123 2.48 2.26 -16.69
N VAL A 124 1.59 2.14 -15.70
CA VAL A 124 1.17 0.83 -15.16
C VAL A 124 0.46 0.02 -16.25
N PRO A 125 0.73 -1.30 -16.38
CA PRO A 125 0.06 -2.12 -17.39
C PRO A 125 -1.46 -2.13 -17.17
N VAL A 126 -2.25 -1.98 -18.24
CA VAL A 126 -3.72 -1.89 -18.13
C VAL A 126 -4.38 -3.19 -17.69
N MET A 127 -3.69 -4.33 -17.91
CA MET A 127 -4.22 -5.66 -17.68
C MET A 127 -5.55 -5.88 -18.44
N ASP A 128 -6.66 -6.11 -17.74
CA ASP A 128 -8.00 -6.23 -18.32
C ASP A 128 -8.84 -4.94 -18.19
N GLY A 129 -8.22 -3.84 -17.74
CA GLY A 129 -8.90 -2.57 -17.46
C GLY A 129 -9.56 -2.49 -16.09
N SER A 130 -9.41 -3.49 -15.23
CA SER A 130 -9.94 -3.50 -13.86
C SER A 130 -8.83 -3.64 -12.81
N ALA A 131 -9.21 -3.61 -11.53
CA ALA A 131 -8.32 -3.92 -10.40
C ALA A 131 -8.18 -5.42 -10.13
N ALA A 132 -9.04 -6.28 -10.72
CA ALA A 132 -9.10 -7.70 -10.39
C ALA A 132 -7.79 -8.47 -10.66
N PRO A 133 -7.06 -8.23 -11.77
CA PRO A 133 -5.78 -8.87 -11.99
C PRO A 133 -4.73 -8.51 -10.93
N PHE A 134 -4.74 -7.27 -10.45
CA PHE A 134 -3.82 -6.84 -9.40
C PHE A 134 -4.18 -7.44 -8.05
N LEU A 135 -5.48 -7.51 -7.72
CA LEU A 135 -5.95 -8.18 -6.51
C LEU A 135 -5.53 -9.66 -6.50
N PHE A 136 -5.70 -10.36 -7.62
CA PHE A 136 -5.25 -11.74 -7.77
C PHE A 136 -3.73 -11.89 -7.52
N LEU A 137 -2.90 -10.97 -8.03
CA LEU A 137 -1.46 -10.98 -7.77
C LEU A 137 -1.15 -10.76 -6.29
N ILE A 138 -1.83 -9.81 -5.64
CA ILE A 138 -1.65 -9.53 -4.20
C ILE A 138 -2.06 -10.74 -3.35
N GLU A 139 -3.18 -11.40 -3.68
CA GLU A 139 -3.64 -12.62 -3.01
C GLU A 139 -2.62 -13.76 -3.17
N CYS A 140 -2.05 -13.93 -4.37
CA CYS A 140 -1.02 -14.92 -4.65
C CYS A 140 0.29 -14.64 -3.91
N ALA A 141 0.70 -13.37 -3.81
CA ALA A 141 1.87 -12.96 -3.02
C ALA A 141 1.65 -13.13 -1.51
N GLY A 142 0.39 -13.04 -1.07
CA GLY A 142 0.00 -12.97 0.33
C GLY A 142 0.42 -11.65 0.97
N THR A 143 -0.09 -11.42 2.18
CA THR A 143 0.18 -10.20 2.95
C THR A 143 0.70 -10.54 4.35
N VAL A 144 1.38 -9.58 4.97
CA VAL A 144 1.92 -9.72 6.33
C VAL A 144 1.80 -8.40 7.07
N GLU A 145 1.36 -8.47 8.32
CA GLU A 145 1.35 -7.32 9.24
C GLU A 145 2.76 -6.98 9.70
N GLN A 146 3.00 -5.69 9.90
CA GLN A 146 4.27 -5.15 10.37
C GLN A 146 4.17 -4.77 11.84
N SER A 147 5.30 -4.55 12.48
CA SER A 147 5.36 -4.27 13.93
C SER A 147 4.83 -2.88 14.31
N LEU A 148 4.63 -1.98 13.34
CA LEU A 148 4.15 -0.63 13.55
C LEU A 148 2.63 -0.53 13.29
N PRO A 149 1.92 0.34 14.04
CA PRO A 149 0.54 0.69 13.73
C PRO A 149 0.44 1.46 12.42
#